data_AF-Q75PW3-F1
#
_entry.id   AF-Q75PW3-F1
#
_cell.length_a   1.000
_cell.length_b   1.000
_cell.length_c   1.000
_cell.angle_alpha   90.00
_cell.angle_beta   90.00
_cell.angle_gamma   90.00
#
_symmetry.space_group_name_H-M   'P 1'
#
loop_
_entity.id
_entity.type
_entity.pdbx_description
1 polymer ?
#
loop_
_entity_poly.entity_id
_entity_poly.type
_entity_poly.pdbx_seq_one_letter_code
_entity_poly.pdbx_strand_id
1 'polypeptide(L)' 'YHPEPRVASIVSSFIKPEWVVNIKETGQIILVDYSDIENLKTTTISSAKFLHDGG' A
#
# COMPACT_ATOMS: atom_id res chain seq x y z
N TYR A 1 -18.31 -5.68 -13.06
CA TYR A 1 -17.54 -6.31 -11.99
C TYR A 1 -16.07 -6.21 -12.39
N HIS A 2 -15.23 -5.52 -11.60
CA HIS A 2 -13.80 -5.39 -11.87
C HIS A 2 -13.07 -6.38 -10.93
N PRO A 3 -12.47 -7.46 -11.45
CA PRO A 3 -11.90 -8.51 -10.61
C PRO A 3 -10.63 -8.12 -9.87
N GLU A 4 -10.02 -6.98 -10.23
CA GLU A 4 -8.73 -6.52 -9.73
C GLU A 4 -8.91 -5.47 -8.60
N PRO A 5 -8.27 -5.65 -7.43
CA PRO A 5 -8.23 -4.63 -6.40
C PRO A 5 -7.55 -3.34 -6.89
N ARG A 6 -8.16 -2.19 -6.62
CA ARG A 6 -7.66 -0.87 -6.98
C ARG A 6 -6.82 -0.27 -5.86
N VAL A 7 -5.82 0.52 -6.25
CA VAL A 7 -5.04 1.33 -5.31
C VAL A 7 -5.87 2.52 -4.84
N ALA A 8 -5.94 2.72 -3.52
CA ALA A 8 -6.60 3.85 -2.87
C ALA A 8 -5.70 5.07 -2.81
N SER A 9 -4.45 4.86 -2.38
CA SER A 9 -3.46 5.91 -2.19
C SER A 9 -2.05 5.32 -2.22
N ILE A 10 -1.09 6.17 -2.58
CA ILE A 10 0.35 5.90 -2.46
C ILE A 10 0.94 7.10 -1.75
N VAL A 11 1.65 6.86 -0.65
CA VAL A 11 2.30 7.90 0.15
C VAL A 11 3.77 7.57 0.29
N SER A 12 4.64 8.55 0.02
CA SER A 12 6.08 8.40 0.25
C SER A 12 6.46 8.89 1.63
N SER A 13 7.39 8.17 2.27
CA SER A 13 8.08 8.64 3.46
C SER A 13 9.09 9.74 3.12
N PHE A 14 9.27 10.69 4.03
CA PHE A 14 10.32 11.72 3.97
C PHE A 14 11.62 11.31 4.68
N ILE A 15 11.60 10.19 5.43
CA ILE A 15 12.70 9.77 6.32
C ILE A 15 13.39 8.48 5.88
N LYS A 16 12.70 7.66 5.07
CA LYS A 16 13.20 6.37 4.57
C LYS A 16 12.72 6.18 3.13
N PRO A 17 13.45 5.44 2.29
CA PRO A 17 13.00 5.09 0.94
C PRO A 17 11.87 4.05 1.01
N GLU A 18 10.69 4.47 1.47
CA GLU A 18 9.52 3.60 1.63
C GLU A 18 8.24 4.25 1.09
N TRP A 19 7.42 3.46 0.40
CA TRP A 19 6.05 3.80 0.05
C TRP A 19 5.06 3.02 0.91
N VAL A 20 3.97 3.68 1.29
CA VAL A 20 2.78 3.07 1.85
C VAL A 20 1.71 3.04 0.77
N VAL A 21 1.29 1.85 0.35
CA VAL A 21 0.29 1.62 -0.68
C VAL A 21 -0.97 1.03 -0.03
N ASN A 22 -2.09 1.75 -0.13
CA ASN A 22 -3.37 1.26 0.37
C ASN A 22 -4.16 0.63 -0.76
N ILE A 23 -4.60 -0.62 -0.58
CA ILE A 23 -5.43 -1.34 -1.54
C ILE A 23 -6.87 -1.33 -1.05
N LYS A 24 -7.75 -0.75 -1.87
CA LYS A 24 -9.17 -0.57 -1.58
C LYS A 24 -9.82 -1.92 -1.27
N GLU A 25 -10.15 -2.69 -2.29
CA GLU A 25 -11.09 -3.81 -2.18
C GLU A 25 -10.63 -4.92 -1.23
N THR A 26 -9.32 -5.05 -0.98
CA THR A 26 -8.75 -6.05 -0.07
C THR A 26 -8.54 -5.54 1.36
N GLY A 27 -8.59 -4.22 1.59
CA GLY A 27 -8.24 -3.64 2.89
C GLY A 27 -6.81 -3.93 3.30
N GLN A 28 -5.88 -3.98 2.35
CA GLN A 28 -4.46 -4.27 2.61
C GLN A 28 -3.64 -2.98 2.53
N ILE A 29 -2.63 -2.90 3.38
CA ILE A 29 -1.57 -1.89 3.32
C ILE A 29 -0.30 -2.61 2.92
N ILE A 30 0.37 -2.16 1.86
CA ILE A 30 1.66 -2.68 1.42
C ILE A 30 2.71 -1.62 1.72
N LEU A 31 3.66 -1.96 2.58
CA LEU A 31 4.89 -1.20 2.75
C LEU A 31 5.88 -1.67 1.69
N VAL A 32 6.41 -0.75 0.89
CA VAL A 32 7.39 -1.03 -0.16
C VAL A 32 8.68 -0.29 0.18
N ASP A 33 9.71 -1.03 0.57
CA ASP A 33 11.06 -0.51 0.74
C ASP A 33 11.77 -0.53 -0.62
N TYR A 34 12.13 0.65 -1.09
CA TYR A 34 12.82 0.90 -2.36
C TYR A 34 14.25 1.41 -2.14
N SER A 35 14.87 1.13 -0.99
CA SER A 35 16.29 1.42 -0.74
C SER A 35 17.22 0.77 -1.76
N ASP A 36 16.82 -0.37 -2.31
CA ASP A 36 17.47 -1.05 -3.43
C ASP A 36 16.42 -1.32 -4.51
N ILE A 37 16.47 -0.55 -5.60
CA ILE A 37 15.49 -0.64 -6.70
C ILE A 37 15.57 -1.96 -7.46
N GLU A 38 16.71 -2.66 -7.40
CA GLU A 38 16.90 -3.97 -8.01
C GLU A 38 16.32 -5.09 -7.12
N ASN A 39 16.15 -4.83 -5.82
CA ASN A 39 15.71 -5.81 -4.81
C ASN A 39 14.64 -5.24 -3.86
N LEU A 40 13.51 -4.83 -4.42
CA LEU A 40 12.38 -4.31 -3.64
C LEU A 40 11.94 -5.30 -2.55
N LYS A 41 11.74 -4.78 -1.34
CA LYS A 41 11.17 -5.56 -0.24
C LYS A 41 9.77 -5.05 0.07
N THR A 42 8.84 -5.97 0.27
CA THR A 42 7.46 -5.63 0.59
C THR A 42 7.01 -6.29 1.88
N THR A 43 6.19 -5.57 2.65
CA THR A 43 5.49 -6.11 3.82
C THR A 43 4.01 -5.80 3.69
N THR A 44 3.18 -6.84 3.72
CA THR A 44 1.72 -6.70 3.65
C THR A 44 1.13 -6.73 5.04
N ILE A 45 0.35 -5.70 5.37
CA ILE A 45 -0.38 -5.55 6.62
C ILE A 45 -1.87 -5.57 6.31
N SER A 46 -2.61 -6.44 6.99
CA SER A 46 -4.07 -6.44 6.91
C SER A 46 -4.63 -5.24 7.68
N SER A 47 -5.46 -4.43 7.03
CA SER A 47 -6.22 -3.35 7.66
C SER A 47 -7.68 -3.78 7.81
N ALA A 48 -8.40 -3.12 8.73
CA ALA A 48 -9.84 -3.31 8.83
C ALA A 48 -10.50 -2.84 7.52
N LYS A 49 -11.35 -3.69 6.92
CA LYS A 49 -12.06 -3.44 5.64
C LYS A 49 -12.86 -2.12 5.57
N PHE A 50 -13.04 -1.43 6.68
CA PHE A 50 -13.92 -0.26 6.83
C PHE A 50 -13.22 1.10 6.67
N LEU A 51 -11.91 1.14 6.46
CA LEU A 51 -11.18 2.40 6.25
C LEU A 51 -11.21 2.86 4.78
N HIS A 52 -12.39 2.80 4.15
CA HIS A 52 -12.50 2.75 2.68
C HIS A 52 -13.12 3.97 2.00
N ASP A 53 -13.86 4.81 2.72
CA ASP A 53 -14.59 5.95 2.10
C ASP A 53 -14.09 7.31 2.59
N GLY A 54 -12.78 7.54 2.46
CA GLY A 54 -12.20 8.89 2.47
C GLY A 54 -12.15 9.57 3.84
N GLY A 55 -10.94 9.64 4.40
CA GLY A 55 -10.54 10.78 5.22
C GLY A 55 -9.89 11.83 4.33
#